data_AF-A0A1V5MFR7-F1
#
_entry.id   AF-A0A1V5MFR7-F1
#
_cell.length_a   1.000
_cell.length_b   1.000
_cell.length_c   1.000
_cell.angle_alpha   90.00
_cell.angle_beta   90.00
_cell.angle_gamma   90.00
#
_symmetry.space_group_name_H-M   'P 1'
#
loop_
_entity.id
_entity.type
_entity.pdbx_description
1 polymer ?
#
loop_
_entity_poly.entity_id
_entity_poly.type
_entity_poly.pdbx_seq_one_letter_code
_entity_poly.pdbx_strand_id
1 'polypeptide(L)'
;MKRTFKTLLAAAALAFVGLGSLLTATPAQAAIVCDEQGTNSSTYPLDGAGAATSHAYRCKNTANGAKPSDARTQDLFNSLASMPANVRNQLKSKNVNYYYFNNRSEAITYFNSTAPFNDQVNYESITPFAQSTSRCGATGYATNRFTGVPLIAVAIYDNCNYDQNTNPALYVQNPSVRKTGFHESGHAFDFSFGLGGGDFPSNRSGFVSLFNGDKTLLTPSNWAQYSTGSKNNYICNLFSYASPSAFEKELGATSNGGPGGQVCQTNLVPYTYYQTKTPTQIASEKLPYFMGNKQEIWAEAFVIVVEGNNTSPASFLPITDRVIGMNQSPVRSFNCVRATLESYINLLTSPKNLPASDPYSLPTKGCPVPSGAL
;
A
#
# COMPACT_ATOMS: atom_id res chain seq x y z
N MET A 1 -70.82 56.28 -16.08
CA MET A 1 -70.75 55.06 -15.24
C MET A 1 -69.75 55.35 -14.12
N LYS A 2 -70.18 55.72 -12.90
CA LYS A 2 -70.37 54.81 -11.75
C LYS A 2 -69.32 53.69 -11.65
N ARG A 3 -68.27 53.87 -10.84
CA ARG A 3 -68.09 53.19 -9.53
C ARG A 3 -66.85 53.69 -8.78
N THR A 4 -67.03 53.77 -7.47
CA THR A 4 -66.18 54.29 -6.40
C THR A 4 -65.59 53.11 -5.60
N PHE A 5 -64.69 53.42 -4.64
CA PHE A 5 -64.07 52.62 -3.56
C PHE A 5 -62.67 52.07 -3.90
N LYS A 6 -61.55 52.61 -3.35
CA LYS A 6 -61.08 52.70 -1.94
C LYS A 6 -61.02 51.35 -1.23
N THR A 7 -59.80 50.82 -1.05
CA THR A 7 -59.12 50.53 0.24
C THR A 7 -57.74 49.92 -0.07
N LEU A 8 -56.58 50.50 0.29
CA LEU A 8 -55.97 50.79 1.61
C LEU A 8 -55.39 49.56 2.34
N LEU A 9 -54.14 49.75 2.80
CA LEU A 9 -53.29 48.99 3.74
C LEU A 9 -52.48 47.81 3.14
N ALA A 10 -51.17 47.66 3.38
CA ALA A 10 -50.26 48.27 4.36
C ALA A 10 -48.83 48.29 3.78
N ALA A 11 -48.08 49.38 3.93
CA ALA A 11 -46.96 49.53 4.89
C ALA A 11 -45.80 48.53 4.63
N ALA A 12 -44.53 48.90 4.54
CA ALA A 12 -43.82 50.15 4.69
C ALA A 12 -42.45 49.95 4.00
N ALA A 13 -41.82 51.05 3.62
CA ALA A 13 -40.44 51.07 3.17
C ALA A 13 -39.50 50.45 4.23
N LEU A 14 -38.55 49.63 3.79
CA LEU A 14 -37.27 49.52 4.48
C LEU A 14 -36.15 49.40 3.44
N ALA A 15 -35.27 50.39 3.50
CA ALA A 15 -33.98 50.39 2.83
C ALA A 15 -33.16 49.17 3.26
N PHE A 16 -32.49 48.55 2.30
CA PHE A 16 -31.29 47.76 2.56
C PHE A 16 -30.12 48.37 1.78
N VAL A 17 -29.60 49.48 2.33
CA VAL A 17 -28.15 49.66 2.35
C VAL A 17 -27.65 48.67 3.38
N GLY A 18 -27.03 47.59 2.91
CA GLY A 18 -26.53 46.51 3.74
C GLY A 18 -25.41 45.79 3.02
N LEU A 19 -24.25 46.44 2.95
CA LEU A 19 -22.95 45.78 2.86
C LEU A 19 -22.89 44.71 3.96
N GLY A 20 -23.18 43.47 3.62
CA GLY A 20 -23.24 42.38 4.57
C GLY A 20 -23.18 41.04 3.86
N SER A 21 -22.05 40.36 3.99
CA SER A 21 -21.81 38.97 3.62
C SER A 21 -21.86 38.61 2.12
N LEU A 22 -20.84 39.05 1.38
CA LEU A 22 -20.04 38.07 0.63
C LEU A 22 -19.35 37.18 1.69
N LEU A 23 -20.11 36.32 2.35
CA LEU A 23 -19.55 35.14 2.97
C LEU A 23 -19.15 34.27 1.78
N THR A 24 -17.95 34.49 1.26
CA THR A 24 -17.14 33.36 0.83
C THR A 24 -17.33 32.33 1.93
N ALA A 25 -17.99 31.21 1.63
CA ALA A 25 -18.01 30.09 2.55
C ALA A 25 -16.55 29.87 2.90
N THR A 26 -16.14 30.27 4.11
CA THR A 26 -14.85 29.86 4.64
C THR A 26 -14.87 28.36 4.50
N PRO A 27 -14.00 27.75 3.68
CA PRO A 27 -14.00 26.30 3.53
C PRO A 27 -14.00 25.77 4.95
N ALA A 28 -15.01 24.98 5.29
CA ALA A 28 -15.11 24.37 6.61
C ALA A 28 -13.74 23.78 6.88
N GLN A 29 -13.00 24.40 7.80
CA GLN A 29 -11.60 24.12 8.02
C GLN A 29 -11.53 22.61 8.21
N ALA A 30 -10.79 21.91 7.35
CA ALA A 30 -10.82 20.46 7.33
C ALA A 30 -10.64 19.99 8.77
N ALA A 31 -11.59 19.19 9.28
CA ALA A 31 -11.56 18.72 10.65
C ALA A 31 -10.27 17.92 10.95
N ILE A 32 -9.49 17.60 9.91
CA ILE A 32 -8.20 16.95 9.95
C ILE A 32 -7.13 17.94 9.50
N VAL A 33 -6.14 18.20 10.37
CA VAL A 33 -4.96 19.02 10.07
C VAL A 33 -3.73 18.14 10.18
N CYS A 34 -2.79 18.26 9.25
CA CYS A 34 -1.57 17.48 9.24
C CYS A 34 -0.36 18.37 9.52
N ASP A 35 0.31 18.10 10.65
CA ASP A 35 1.47 18.85 11.12
C ASP A 35 2.76 18.19 10.59
N GLU A 36 3.67 18.98 10.03
CA GLU A 36 4.98 18.52 9.54
C GLU A 36 5.81 17.85 10.66
N GLN A 37 6.54 16.80 10.29
CA GLN A 37 7.45 16.05 11.15
C GLN A 37 8.89 16.19 10.66
N GLY A 38 9.88 16.13 11.55
CA GLY A 38 11.29 16.07 11.13
C GLY A 38 11.87 17.41 10.64
N THR A 39 11.35 18.55 11.08
CA THR A 39 11.81 19.89 10.69
C THR A 39 13.30 20.17 10.92
N ASN A 40 14.02 19.31 11.65
CA ASN A 40 15.45 19.44 11.94
C ASN A 40 16.31 18.33 11.31
N SER A 41 15.73 17.41 10.53
CA SER A 41 16.47 16.35 9.85
C SER A 41 16.69 16.70 8.38
N SER A 42 17.78 16.17 7.79
CA SER A 42 18.08 16.27 6.36
C SER A 42 17.77 14.98 5.59
N THR A 43 17.32 13.94 6.29
CA THR A 43 17.04 12.61 5.70
C THR A 43 15.57 12.47 5.35
N TYR A 44 15.29 12.21 4.08
CA TYR A 44 13.94 11.96 3.57
C TYR A 44 13.27 10.75 4.27
N PRO A 45 11.97 10.78 4.62
CA PRO A 45 11.00 11.87 4.38
C PRO A 45 10.99 12.95 5.48
N LEU A 46 11.86 12.86 6.47
CA LEU A 46 12.02 13.82 7.57
C LEU A 46 12.95 14.99 7.20
N ASP A 47 13.02 15.39 5.93
CA ASP A 47 14.02 16.32 5.41
C ASP A 47 13.60 17.79 5.45
N GLY A 48 13.05 18.24 6.59
CA GLY A 48 12.57 19.61 6.78
C GLY A 48 13.63 20.62 7.24
N ALA A 49 14.90 20.23 7.38
CA ALA A 49 15.96 21.15 7.80
C ALA A 49 16.25 22.25 6.76
N GLY A 50 16.36 23.50 7.21
CA GLY A 50 16.92 24.61 6.41
C GLY A 50 15.95 25.31 5.45
N ALA A 51 14.67 25.44 5.83
CA ALA A 51 13.57 26.07 5.07
C ALA A 51 12.95 25.22 3.94
N ALA A 52 13.29 23.93 3.86
CA ALA A 52 12.53 22.96 3.07
C ALA A 52 11.31 22.46 3.87
N THR A 53 10.16 22.29 3.21
CA THR A 53 9.02 21.57 3.80
C THR A 53 9.36 20.08 3.89
N SER A 54 9.09 19.47 5.05
CA SER A 54 9.24 18.02 5.21
C SER A 54 8.27 17.26 4.31
N HIS A 55 8.57 15.99 4.00
CA HIS A 55 7.65 15.10 3.29
C HIS A 55 6.91 14.13 4.23
N ALA A 56 7.02 14.36 5.53
CA ALA A 56 6.40 13.56 6.58
C ALA A 56 5.41 14.40 7.39
N TYR A 57 4.16 13.96 7.45
CA TYR A 57 3.07 14.68 8.10
C TYR A 57 2.30 13.76 9.05
N ARG A 58 2.06 14.23 10.27
CA ARG A 58 1.20 13.56 11.25
C ARG A 58 -0.10 14.30 11.36
N CYS A 59 -1.20 13.59 11.14
CA CYS A 59 -2.52 14.18 11.08
C CYS A 59 -3.24 14.08 12.43
N LYS A 60 -3.94 15.15 12.79
CA LYS A 60 -4.76 15.27 13.99
C LYS A 60 -6.18 15.65 13.60
N ASN A 61 -7.14 15.05 14.29
CA ASN A 61 -8.52 15.45 14.24
C ASN A 61 -8.73 16.64 15.20
N THR A 62 -9.00 17.82 14.66
CA THR A 62 -9.14 19.05 15.43
C THR A 62 -10.44 19.11 16.24
N ALA A 63 -11.44 18.29 15.88
CA ALA A 63 -12.71 18.24 16.60
C ALA A 63 -12.59 17.54 17.96
N ASN A 64 -11.71 16.55 18.10
CA ASN A 64 -11.54 15.77 19.33
C ASN A 64 -10.09 15.65 19.82
N GLY A 65 -9.12 16.22 19.11
CA GLY A 65 -7.69 16.19 19.43
C GLY A 65 -6.99 14.85 19.15
N ALA A 66 -7.68 13.84 18.62
CA ALA A 66 -7.11 12.53 18.36
C ALA A 66 -6.01 12.60 17.30
N LYS A 67 -4.87 11.96 17.56
CA LYS A 67 -3.75 11.81 16.62
C LYS A 67 -2.96 10.54 16.94
N PRO A 68 -2.29 9.92 15.94
CA PRO A 68 -1.43 8.76 16.21
C PRO A 68 -0.40 9.08 17.29
N SER A 69 0.03 8.14 18.13
CA SER A 69 0.98 8.45 19.22
C SER A 69 2.36 8.92 18.73
N ASP A 70 3.11 9.63 19.58
CA ASP A 70 4.49 10.06 19.27
C ASP A 70 5.42 8.88 18.98
N ALA A 71 5.35 7.83 19.81
CA ALA A 71 6.18 6.63 19.67
C ALA A 71 5.93 5.93 18.32
N ARG A 72 4.68 5.79 17.90
CA ARG A 72 4.34 5.15 16.62
C ARG A 72 4.63 6.05 15.41
N THR A 73 4.52 7.36 15.59
CA THR A 73 4.97 8.35 14.60
C THR A 73 6.48 8.22 14.35
N GLN A 74 7.26 8.10 15.42
CA GLN A 74 8.70 7.88 15.33
C GLN A 74 9.05 6.52 14.71
N ASP A 75 8.37 5.44 15.12
CA ASP A 75 8.54 4.10 14.53
C ASP A 75 8.32 4.13 13.01
N LEU A 76 7.23 4.74 12.55
CA LEU A 76 6.94 4.88 11.13
C LEU A 76 8.01 5.69 10.40
N PHE A 77 8.22 6.96 10.78
CA PHE A 77 9.04 7.85 9.96
C PHE A 77 10.54 7.56 10.06
N ASN A 78 11.04 7.06 11.21
CA ASN A 78 12.42 6.59 11.30
C ASN A 78 12.64 5.35 10.43
N SER A 79 11.64 4.45 10.36
CA SER A 79 11.71 3.30 9.46
C SER A 79 11.75 3.73 8.00
N LEU A 80 10.88 4.67 7.58
CA LEU A 80 10.91 5.23 6.23
C LEU A 80 12.24 5.93 5.91
N ALA A 81 12.80 6.66 6.88
CA ALA A 81 14.12 7.27 6.73
C ALA A 81 15.26 6.25 6.61
N SER A 82 15.07 5.02 7.06
CA SER A 82 16.06 3.94 6.95
C SER A 82 16.07 3.19 5.61
N MET A 83 15.11 3.47 4.71
CA MET A 83 15.05 2.83 3.39
C MET A 83 16.35 3.02 2.58
N PRO A 84 16.67 2.14 1.61
CA PRO A 84 17.85 2.31 0.77
C PRO A 84 17.95 3.71 0.13
N ALA A 85 19.16 4.25 0.01
CA ALA A 85 19.37 5.63 -0.44
C ALA A 85 18.77 5.91 -1.82
N ASN A 86 18.90 4.97 -2.76
CA ASN A 86 18.34 5.10 -4.10
C ASN A 86 16.81 5.19 -4.10
N VAL A 87 16.15 4.38 -3.25
CA VAL A 87 14.70 4.46 -3.03
C VAL A 87 14.31 5.84 -2.51
N ARG A 88 14.96 6.31 -1.43
CA ARG A 88 14.66 7.63 -0.85
C ARG A 88 14.86 8.75 -1.85
N ASN A 89 15.97 8.73 -2.60
CA ASN A 89 16.27 9.74 -3.61
C ASN A 89 15.24 9.75 -4.74
N GLN A 90 14.82 8.58 -5.20
CA GLN A 90 13.81 8.45 -6.24
C GLN A 90 12.45 8.98 -5.76
N LEU A 91 11.99 8.58 -4.58
CA LEU A 91 10.72 9.05 -4.00
C LEU A 91 10.74 10.57 -3.75
N LYS A 92 11.85 11.08 -3.20
CA LYS A 92 12.08 12.53 -3.02
C LYS A 92 12.06 13.29 -4.35
N SER A 93 12.67 12.75 -5.41
CA SER A 93 12.67 13.38 -6.74
C SER A 93 11.26 13.54 -7.35
N LYS A 94 10.29 12.75 -6.86
CA LYS A 94 8.88 12.81 -7.24
C LYS A 94 7.99 13.49 -6.20
N ASN A 95 8.60 14.15 -5.20
CA ASN A 95 7.89 14.88 -4.14
C ASN A 95 6.81 14.02 -3.44
N VAL A 96 7.12 12.73 -3.20
CA VAL A 96 6.21 11.80 -2.53
C VAL A 96 6.05 12.24 -1.07
N ASN A 97 4.80 12.45 -0.65
CA ASN A 97 4.47 12.87 0.72
C ASN A 97 3.81 11.73 1.51
N TYR A 98 4.18 11.60 2.79
CA TYR A 98 3.64 10.61 3.71
C TYR A 98 2.76 11.26 4.78
N TYR A 99 1.55 10.76 4.93
CA TYR A 99 0.55 11.23 5.88
C TYR A 99 0.15 10.11 6.82
N TYR A 100 0.27 10.35 8.12
CA TYR A 100 -0.08 9.38 9.15
C TYR A 100 -1.34 9.82 9.91
N PHE A 101 -2.43 9.10 9.69
CA PHE A 101 -3.77 9.38 10.24
C PHE A 101 -4.14 8.42 11.36
N ASN A 102 -5.13 8.76 12.20
CA ASN A 102 -5.64 7.77 13.16
C ASN A 102 -6.33 6.60 12.46
N ASN A 103 -7.05 6.86 11.37
CA ASN A 103 -7.86 5.87 10.67
C ASN A 103 -8.16 6.32 9.23
N ARG A 104 -8.81 5.43 8.49
CA ARG A 104 -9.19 5.63 7.08
C ARG A 104 -10.17 6.78 6.84
N SER A 105 -11.15 7.01 7.72
CA SER A 105 -12.16 8.04 7.49
C SER A 105 -11.59 9.45 7.61
N GLU A 106 -10.62 9.66 8.50
CA GLU A 106 -9.87 10.91 8.61
C GLU A 106 -9.05 11.18 7.35
N ALA A 107 -8.39 10.16 6.80
CA ALA A 107 -7.65 10.29 5.53
C ALA A 107 -8.58 10.70 4.38
N ILE A 108 -9.73 10.02 4.23
CA ILE A 108 -10.75 10.38 3.23
C ILE A 108 -11.21 11.83 3.40
N THR A 109 -11.48 12.24 4.64
CA THR A 109 -11.89 13.62 4.93
C THR A 109 -10.84 14.63 4.51
N TYR A 110 -9.57 14.38 4.87
CA TYR A 110 -8.45 15.25 4.52
C TYR A 110 -8.26 15.37 3.01
N PHE A 111 -8.10 14.24 2.30
CA PHE A 111 -7.82 14.26 0.87
C PHE A 111 -8.98 14.79 0.02
N ASN A 112 -10.24 14.64 0.47
CA ASN A 112 -11.39 15.23 -0.22
C ASN A 112 -11.55 16.74 0.00
N SER A 113 -10.90 17.31 1.02
CA SER A 113 -11.05 18.72 1.39
C SER A 113 -9.79 19.55 1.20
N THR A 114 -8.65 18.92 0.92
CA THR A 114 -7.35 19.59 0.88
C THR A 114 -6.75 19.57 -0.52
N ALA A 115 -6.43 20.76 -1.04
CA ALA A 115 -5.67 20.90 -2.29
C ALA A 115 -4.19 20.49 -2.07
N PRO A 116 -3.50 19.95 -3.09
CA PRO A 116 -3.99 19.69 -4.45
C PRO A 116 -4.80 18.39 -4.60
N PHE A 117 -4.96 17.61 -3.53
CA PHE A 117 -5.53 16.25 -3.61
C PHE A 117 -7.00 16.20 -4.04
N ASN A 118 -7.78 17.24 -3.72
CA ASN A 118 -9.18 17.37 -4.13
C ASN A 118 -9.38 18.18 -5.42
N ASP A 119 -8.31 18.65 -6.07
CA ASP A 119 -8.38 19.50 -7.25
C ASP A 119 -8.53 18.68 -8.53
N GLN A 120 -9.78 18.35 -8.86
CA GLN A 120 -10.11 17.60 -10.08
C GLN A 120 -9.94 18.40 -11.38
N VAL A 121 -9.81 19.74 -11.28
CA VAL A 121 -9.62 20.62 -12.43
C VAL A 121 -8.18 20.50 -12.91
N ASN A 122 -7.21 20.62 -12.00
CA ASN A 122 -5.80 20.59 -12.35
C ASN A 122 -5.21 19.18 -12.37
N TYR A 123 -5.79 18.23 -11.64
CA TYR A 123 -5.25 16.88 -11.52
C TYR A 123 -6.23 15.81 -12.05
N GLU A 124 -5.66 14.87 -12.80
CA GLU A 124 -6.32 13.62 -13.16
C GLU A 124 -5.88 12.53 -12.17
N SER A 125 -6.80 12.14 -11.28
CA SER A 125 -6.58 11.05 -10.34
C SER A 125 -6.66 9.72 -11.06
N ILE A 126 -5.58 8.96 -11.00
CA ILE A 126 -5.47 7.61 -11.57
C ILE A 126 -5.66 6.57 -10.46
N THR A 127 -5.21 6.89 -9.24
CA THR A 127 -5.45 6.09 -8.04
C THR A 127 -5.82 7.02 -6.88
N PRO A 128 -6.96 6.81 -6.19
CA PRO A 128 -7.38 7.66 -5.09
C PRO A 128 -6.36 7.69 -3.93
N PHE A 129 -6.16 8.86 -3.30
CA PHE A 129 -5.27 9.03 -2.14
C PHE A 129 -5.80 8.40 -0.84
N ALA A 130 -7.11 8.20 -0.75
CA ALA A 130 -7.74 7.35 0.26
C ALA A 130 -9.05 6.80 -0.30
N GLN A 131 -9.40 5.56 0.09
CA GLN A 131 -10.61 4.87 -0.38
C GLN A 131 -11.28 4.12 0.76
N SER A 132 -12.59 3.92 0.65
CA SER A 132 -13.39 3.20 1.64
C SER A 132 -13.05 1.71 1.76
N THR A 133 -12.22 1.18 0.86
CA THR A 133 -11.77 -0.22 0.83
C THR A 133 -10.31 -0.38 1.27
N SER A 134 -9.62 0.68 1.64
CA SER A 134 -8.27 0.55 2.21
C SER A 134 -8.34 -0.06 3.61
N ARG A 135 -7.34 -0.87 4.00
CA ARG A 135 -7.33 -1.52 5.32
C ARG A 135 -6.46 -0.75 6.31
N CYS A 136 -5.16 -0.73 6.07
CA CYS A 136 -4.16 -0.13 6.94
C CYS A 136 -3.44 1.08 6.31
N GLY A 137 -3.58 1.25 4.99
CA GLY A 137 -2.98 2.35 4.24
C GLY A 137 -3.58 2.47 2.84
N ALA A 138 -3.13 3.49 2.12
CA ALA A 138 -3.43 3.74 0.72
C ALA A 138 -2.29 4.55 0.09
N THR A 139 -1.98 4.29 -1.17
CA THR A 139 -1.10 5.14 -1.95
C THR A 139 -1.86 5.67 -3.16
N GLY A 140 -1.99 6.99 -3.25
CA GLY A 140 -2.64 7.64 -4.37
C GLY A 140 -1.66 8.17 -5.39
N TYR A 141 -2.15 8.30 -6.62
CA TYR A 141 -1.43 8.83 -7.75
C TYR A 141 -2.36 9.68 -8.60
N ALA A 142 -1.94 10.91 -8.85
CA ALA A 142 -2.56 11.79 -9.82
C ALA A 142 -1.49 12.42 -10.72
N THR A 143 -1.91 12.91 -11.88
CA THR A 143 -1.04 13.68 -12.77
C THR A 143 -1.66 15.04 -13.04
N ASN A 144 -0.85 16.08 -13.00
CA ASN A 144 -1.31 17.41 -13.37
C ASN A 144 -1.64 17.41 -14.88
N ARG A 145 -2.88 17.75 -15.24
CA ARG A 145 -3.39 17.66 -16.62
C ARG A 145 -2.64 18.53 -17.62
N PHE A 146 -2.03 19.62 -17.14
CA PHE A 146 -1.39 20.64 -17.98
C PHE A 146 0.12 20.49 -18.04
N THR A 147 0.75 20.01 -16.96
CA THR A 147 2.22 19.90 -16.85
C THR A 147 2.72 18.46 -16.90
N GLY A 148 1.84 17.47 -16.72
CA GLY A 148 2.21 16.06 -16.59
C GLY A 148 2.94 15.71 -15.30
N VAL A 149 3.17 16.68 -14.40
CA VAL A 149 3.88 16.46 -13.13
C VAL A 149 3.07 15.51 -12.24
N PRO A 150 3.68 14.44 -11.72
CA PRO A 150 2.99 13.50 -10.85
C PRO A 150 2.76 14.09 -9.45
N LEU A 151 1.66 13.70 -8.84
CA LEU A 151 1.34 13.91 -7.44
C LEU A 151 1.14 12.53 -6.79
N ILE A 152 2.05 12.16 -5.90
CA ILE A 152 2.00 10.90 -5.15
C ILE A 152 1.87 11.23 -3.67
N ALA A 153 0.92 10.60 -3.00
CA ALA A 153 0.82 10.66 -1.55
C ALA A 153 0.49 9.29 -0.96
N VAL A 154 1.13 9.02 0.16
CA VAL A 154 0.97 7.80 0.94
C VAL A 154 0.21 8.13 2.21
N ALA A 155 -0.90 7.45 2.43
CA ALA A 155 -1.72 7.51 3.63
C ALA A 155 -1.51 6.24 4.45
N ILE A 156 -1.12 6.38 5.71
CA ILE A 156 -0.95 5.25 6.63
C ILE A 156 -1.88 5.47 7.82
N TYR A 157 -2.53 4.41 8.28
CA TYR A 157 -3.52 4.47 9.34
C TYR A 157 -2.99 3.83 10.61
N ASP A 158 -3.19 4.53 11.73
CA ASP A 158 -2.84 3.98 13.04
C ASP A 158 -3.79 2.87 13.46
N ASN A 159 -5.04 2.92 13.01
CA ASN A 159 -6.05 1.90 13.20
C ASN A 159 -6.50 1.40 11.83
N CYS A 160 -6.38 0.10 11.63
CA CYS A 160 -6.84 -0.56 10.42
C CYS A 160 -8.34 -0.86 10.49
N ASN A 161 -8.98 -0.79 9.33
CA ASN A 161 -10.38 -1.14 9.12
C ASN A 161 -10.46 -2.50 8.41
N TYR A 162 -10.92 -3.53 9.12
CA TYR A 162 -11.15 -4.88 8.59
C TYR A 162 -12.66 -5.12 8.49
N ASP A 163 -13.26 -4.55 7.46
CA ASP A 163 -14.70 -4.40 7.30
C ASP A 163 -15.26 -4.85 5.94
N GLN A 164 -14.44 -5.47 5.09
CA GLN A 164 -14.84 -6.02 3.80
C GLN A 164 -15.08 -7.52 3.84
N ASN A 165 -14.23 -8.29 4.52
CA ASN A 165 -14.31 -9.76 4.52
C ASN A 165 -14.43 -10.37 5.93
N THR A 166 -14.23 -9.57 6.98
CA THR A 166 -14.38 -9.99 8.37
C THR A 166 -15.77 -9.63 8.91
N ASN A 167 -16.48 -10.61 9.50
CA ASN A 167 -17.80 -10.41 10.10
C ASN A 167 -17.82 -10.95 11.55
N PRO A 168 -18.07 -10.10 12.58
CA PRO A 168 -18.33 -8.66 12.48
C PRO A 168 -17.09 -7.87 12.03
N ALA A 169 -17.30 -6.66 11.50
CA ALA A 169 -16.22 -5.74 11.15
C ALA A 169 -15.31 -5.51 12.37
N LEU A 170 -13.99 -5.56 12.15
CA LEU A 170 -12.99 -5.36 13.19
C LEU A 170 -12.22 -4.07 12.94
N TYR A 171 -11.98 -3.32 14.02
CA TYR A 171 -11.13 -2.14 14.04
C TYR A 171 -10.00 -2.40 15.02
N VAL A 172 -8.77 -2.46 14.52
CA VAL A 172 -7.62 -2.83 15.33
C VAL A 172 -6.49 -1.85 15.10
N GLN A 173 -5.68 -1.59 16.13
CA GLN A 173 -4.45 -0.83 15.94
C GLN A 173 -3.56 -1.54 14.91
N ASN A 174 -2.98 -0.77 13.99
CA ASN A 174 -2.13 -1.28 12.93
C ASN A 174 -0.98 -2.10 13.55
N PRO A 175 -0.89 -3.40 13.26
CA PRO A 175 0.07 -4.27 13.92
C PRO A 175 1.54 -3.93 13.61
N SER A 176 1.79 -3.27 12.48
CA SER A 176 3.12 -2.78 12.12
C SER A 176 3.02 -1.58 11.17
N VAL A 177 3.16 -0.37 11.73
CA VAL A 177 3.20 0.86 10.93
C VAL A 177 4.45 0.93 10.07
N ARG A 178 5.56 0.36 10.53
CA ARG A 178 6.77 0.16 9.73
C ARG A 178 6.52 -0.65 8.46
N LYS A 179 5.99 -1.89 8.57
CA LYS A 179 5.75 -2.73 7.40
C LYS A 179 4.65 -2.18 6.49
N THR A 180 3.60 -1.60 7.07
CA THR A 180 2.59 -0.86 6.30
C THR A 180 3.24 0.28 5.53
N GLY A 181 4.10 1.07 6.18
CA GLY A 181 4.83 2.17 5.56
C GLY A 181 5.71 1.70 4.40
N PHE A 182 6.41 0.58 4.53
CA PHE A 182 7.18 -0.01 3.44
C PHE A 182 6.31 -0.55 2.31
N HIS A 183 5.19 -1.20 2.62
CA HIS A 183 4.26 -1.69 1.62
C HIS A 183 3.72 -0.54 0.76
N GLU A 184 3.21 0.52 1.40
CA GLU A 184 2.74 1.71 0.70
C GLU A 184 3.88 2.46 -0.02
N SER A 185 5.09 2.45 0.53
CA SER A 185 6.28 2.97 -0.18
C SER A 185 6.60 2.16 -1.43
N GLY A 186 6.31 0.85 -1.44
CA GLY A 186 6.45 0.00 -2.62
C GLY A 186 5.52 0.44 -3.76
N HIS A 187 4.26 0.76 -3.44
CA HIS A 187 3.32 1.37 -4.40
C HIS A 187 3.81 2.74 -4.87
N ALA A 188 4.24 3.61 -3.95
CA ALA A 188 4.76 4.93 -4.32
C ALA A 188 6.02 4.85 -5.20
N PHE A 189 6.87 3.86 -4.93
CA PHE A 189 8.08 3.60 -5.71
C PHE A 189 7.74 3.10 -7.11
N ASP A 190 6.74 2.21 -7.26
CA ASP A 190 6.19 1.82 -8.56
C ASP A 190 5.71 3.06 -9.35
N PHE A 191 4.88 3.89 -8.72
CA PHE A 191 4.34 5.11 -9.33
C PHE A 191 5.42 6.13 -9.69
N SER A 192 6.55 6.14 -8.97
CA SER A 192 7.67 7.04 -9.25
C SER A 192 8.32 6.82 -10.62
N PHE A 193 8.16 5.62 -11.20
CA PHE A 193 8.62 5.27 -12.56
C PHE A 193 7.52 5.39 -13.61
N GLY A 194 6.32 5.83 -13.22
CA GLY A 194 5.20 6.05 -14.13
C GLY A 194 5.52 7.10 -15.19
N LEU A 195 5.16 6.81 -16.44
CA LEU A 195 5.32 7.72 -17.58
C LEU A 195 4.04 8.51 -17.90
N GLY A 196 3.11 8.61 -16.94
CA GLY A 196 1.73 9.08 -17.17
C GLY A 196 0.80 7.94 -17.59
N GLY A 197 -0.53 8.15 -17.45
CA GLY A 197 -1.55 7.19 -17.94
C GLY A 197 -1.60 5.81 -17.26
N GLY A 198 -0.91 5.61 -16.13
CA GLY A 198 -0.97 4.34 -15.37
C GLY A 198 0.04 3.26 -15.78
N ASP A 199 0.99 3.57 -16.67
CA ASP A 199 2.06 2.64 -17.07
C ASP A 199 3.22 2.62 -16.06
N PHE A 200 3.04 1.82 -15.01
CA PHE A 200 4.03 1.59 -13.94
C PHE A 200 4.77 0.25 -14.15
N PRO A 201 6.00 0.07 -13.65
CA PRO A 201 6.73 -1.20 -13.70
C PRO A 201 5.86 -2.43 -13.39
N SER A 202 5.06 -2.41 -12.32
CA SER A 202 4.18 -3.53 -11.95
C SER A 202 3.06 -3.83 -12.96
N ASN A 203 2.70 -2.85 -13.81
CA ASN A 203 1.70 -2.98 -14.86
C ASN A 203 2.26 -3.39 -16.21
N ARG A 204 3.58 -3.31 -16.41
CA ARG A 204 4.21 -3.65 -17.68
C ARG A 204 4.14 -5.16 -17.95
N SER A 205 3.99 -5.51 -19.23
CA SER A 205 3.78 -6.89 -19.67
C SER A 205 4.91 -7.85 -19.27
N GLY A 206 6.15 -7.37 -19.21
CA GLY A 206 7.28 -8.17 -18.75
C GLY A 206 7.15 -8.55 -17.27
N PHE A 207 6.75 -7.60 -16.41
CA PHE A 207 6.58 -7.87 -14.98
C PHE A 207 5.40 -8.80 -14.75
N VAL A 208 4.28 -8.57 -15.44
CA VAL A 208 3.11 -9.45 -15.44
C VAL A 208 3.51 -10.88 -15.83
N SER A 209 4.37 -11.04 -16.83
CA SER A 209 4.87 -12.34 -17.26
C SER A 209 5.72 -13.02 -16.18
N LEU A 210 6.61 -12.28 -15.51
CA LEU A 210 7.43 -12.81 -14.42
C LEU A 210 6.56 -13.21 -13.22
N PHE A 211 5.61 -12.35 -12.83
CA PHE A 211 4.65 -12.63 -11.77
C PHE A 211 3.85 -13.91 -12.03
N ASN A 212 3.28 -14.05 -13.23
CA ASN A 212 2.54 -15.26 -13.59
C ASN A 212 3.45 -16.49 -13.64
N GLY A 213 4.69 -16.35 -14.14
CA GLY A 213 5.71 -17.40 -14.11
C GLY A 213 5.98 -17.89 -12.68
N ASP A 214 6.32 -16.97 -11.77
CA ASP A 214 6.61 -17.29 -10.37
C ASP A 214 5.43 -17.97 -9.66
N LYS A 215 4.19 -17.54 -9.93
CA LYS A 215 2.98 -18.20 -9.42
C LYS A 215 2.91 -19.67 -9.81
N THR A 216 3.24 -20.00 -11.06
CA THR A 216 3.24 -21.39 -11.53
C THR A 216 4.38 -22.20 -10.91
N LEU A 217 5.52 -21.55 -10.63
CA LEU A 217 6.70 -22.20 -10.07
C LEU A 217 6.60 -22.49 -8.56
N LEU A 218 5.57 -21.95 -7.87
CA LEU A 218 5.25 -22.35 -6.50
C LEU A 218 5.07 -23.87 -6.40
N THR A 219 4.48 -24.49 -7.43
CA THR A 219 4.36 -25.95 -7.55
C THR A 219 5.48 -26.48 -8.45
N PRO A 220 6.42 -27.30 -7.92
CA PRO A 220 7.47 -27.91 -8.74
C PRO A 220 6.92 -28.71 -9.93
N SER A 221 7.58 -28.66 -11.08
CA SER A 221 7.12 -29.37 -12.29
C SER A 221 7.05 -30.89 -12.12
N ASN A 222 7.88 -31.47 -11.25
CA ASN A 222 7.88 -32.88 -10.88
C ASN A 222 7.10 -33.16 -9.58
N TRP A 223 6.20 -32.27 -9.15
CA TRP A 223 5.41 -32.42 -7.91
C TRP A 223 4.71 -33.79 -7.79
N ALA A 224 4.19 -34.33 -8.89
CA ALA A 224 3.53 -35.63 -8.91
C ALA A 224 4.46 -36.77 -8.45
N GLN A 225 5.76 -36.66 -8.71
CA GLN A 225 6.78 -37.68 -8.40
C GLN A 225 7.30 -37.57 -6.96
N TYR A 226 6.98 -36.48 -6.24
CA TYR A 226 7.44 -36.32 -4.86
C TYR A 226 6.76 -37.35 -3.95
N SER A 227 7.56 -37.97 -3.08
CA SER A 227 7.03 -38.78 -1.97
C SER A 227 6.18 -37.92 -1.03
N THR A 228 5.27 -38.53 -0.29
CA THR A 228 4.42 -37.82 0.69
C THR A 228 5.26 -37.00 1.69
N GLY A 229 6.37 -37.55 2.18
CA GLY A 229 7.28 -36.83 3.07
C GLY A 229 7.89 -35.59 2.41
N SER A 230 8.31 -35.68 1.14
CA SER A 230 8.88 -34.56 0.39
C SER A 230 7.83 -33.47 0.12
N LYS A 231 6.59 -33.85 -0.20
CA LYS A 231 5.47 -32.92 -0.37
C LYS A 231 5.17 -32.16 0.92
N ASN A 232 5.09 -32.88 2.05
CA ASN A 232 4.84 -32.28 3.36
C ASN A 232 5.94 -31.28 3.75
N ASN A 233 7.21 -31.68 3.61
CA ASN A 233 8.34 -30.79 3.91
C ASN A 233 8.32 -29.52 3.05
N TYR A 234 7.99 -29.64 1.76
CA TYR A 234 7.90 -28.49 0.87
C TYR A 234 6.77 -27.54 1.27
N ILE A 235 5.56 -28.05 1.50
CA ILE A 235 4.41 -27.25 1.93
C ILE A 235 4.69 -26.57 3.28
N CYS A 236 5.22 -27.29 4.26
CA CYS A 236 5.48 -26.70 5.58
C CYS A 236 6.65 -25.73 5.58
N ASN A 237 7.61 -25.85 4.67
CA ASN A 237 8.62 -24.81 4.46
C ASN A 237 7.98 -23.49 3.99
N LEU A 238 7.05 -23.57 3.03
CA LEU A 238 6.35 -22.40 2.46
C LEU A 238 5.36 -21.74 3.42
N PHE A 239 4.52 -22.52 4.10
CA PHE A 239 3.38 -21.99 4.87
C PHE A 239 3.59 -21.99 6.39
N SER A 240 4.59 -22.72 6.90
CA SER A 240 4.79 -22.93 8.34
C SER A 240 3.55 -23.50 9.05
N TYR A 241 3.60 -23.46 10.39
CA TYR A 241 2.47 -23.72 11.29
C TYR A 241 1.73 -22.44 11.70
N ALA A 242 1.85 -21.37 10.91
CA ALA A 242 1.17 -20.11 11.17
C ALA A 242 -0.31 -20.19 10.75
N SER A 243 -1.18 -19.61 11.58
CA SER A 243 -2.57 -19.33 11.20
C SER A 243 -2.62 -18.01 10.42
N PRO A 244 -3.56 -17.83 9.48
CA PRO A 244 -3.78 -16.53 8.86
C PRO A 244 -4.07 -15.47 9.92
N SER A 245 -3.39 -14.33 9.82
CA SER A 245 -3.67 -13.17 10.67
C SER A 245 -5.07 -12.62 10.40
N ALA A 246 -5.58 -11.75 11.28
CA ALA A 246 -6.85 -11.05 11.03
C ALA A 246 -6.79 -10.25 9.72
N PHE A 247 -5.64 -9.66 9.41
CA PHE A 247 -5.43 -8.94 8.17
C PHE A 247 -5.46 -9.86 6.94
N GLU A 248 -4.83 -11.04 7.00
CA GLU A 248 -4.88 -11.99 5.88
C GLU A 248 -6.30 -12.50 5.63
N LYS A 249 -7.08 -12.76 6.69
CA LYS A 249 -8.50 -13.12 6.58
C LYS A 249 -9.31 -12.00 5.92
N GLU A 250 -9.03 -10.76 6.30
CA GLU A 250 -9.62 -9.57 5.68
C GLU A 250 -9.22 -9.41 4.20
N LEU A 251 -8.05 -9.92 3.83
CA LEU A 251 -7.59 -10.02 2.44
C LEU A 251 -8.07 -11.30 1.73
N GLY A 252 -8.99 -12.05 2.35
CA GLY A 252 -9.68 -13.20 1.77
C GLY A 252 -9.09 -14.57 2.12
N ALA A 253 -8.08 -14.65 2.99
CA ALA A 253 -7.49 -15.93 3.37
C ALA A 253 -8.53 -16.85 4.05
N THR A 254 -8.66 -18.07 3.55
CA THR A 254 -9.63 -19.02 4.09
C THR A 254 -9.18 -19.61 5.43
N SER A 255 -10.14 -19.92 6.31
CA SER A 255 -9.90 -20.61 7.59
C SER A 255 -10.01 -22.14 7.51
N ASN A 256 -10.23 -22.70 6.31
CA ASN A 256 -10.34 -24.14 6.10
C ASN A 256 -9.04 -24.87 6.44
N GLY A 257 -9.16 -26.16 6.76
CA GLY A 257 -8.02 -27.03 7.10
C GLY A 257 -7.83 -27.19 8.61
N GLY A 258 -6.60 -26.92 9.09
CA GLY A 258 -6.25 -27.10 10.49
C GLY A 258 -6.88 -26.08 11.45
N PRO A 259 -6.66 -26.23 12.78
CA PRO A 259 -7.11 -25.27 13.77
C PRO A 259 -6.71 -23.83 13.39
N GLY A 260 -7.68 -22.93 13.37
CA GLY A 260 -7.44 -21.53 13.00
C GLY A 260 -7.02 -21.28 11.54
N GLY A 261 -7.11 -22.29 10.66
CA GLY A 261 -6.70 -22.22 9.26
C GLY A 261 -5.23 -22.57 9.01
N GLN A 262 -4.55 -23.21 9.97
CA GLN A 262 -3.17 -23.67 9.79
C GLN A 262 -3.04 -24.68 8.64
N VAL A 263 -1.95 -24.57 7.88
CA VAL A 263 -1.59 -25.53 6.84
C VAL A 263 -0.83 -26.71 7.43
N CYS A 264 0.09 -26.44 8.37
CA CYS A 264 0.89 -27.45 9.04
C CYS A 264 0.71 -27.40 10.57
N GLN A 265 0.85 -28.55 11.23
CA GLN A 265 0.88 -28.63 12.70
C GLN A 265 2.32 -28.62 13.24
N THR A 266 3.24 -29.22 12.48
CA THR A 266 4.68 -29.29 12.75
C THR A 266 5.42 -29.17 11.41
N ASN A 267 6.27 -30.13 11.06
CA ASN A 267 6.80 -30.35 9.71
C ASN A 267 5.88 -31.22 8.84
N LEU A 268 4.70 -31.58 9.34
CA LEU A 268 3.71 -32.39 8.64
C LEU A 268 2.50 -31.54 8.22
N VAL A 269 1.85 -31.97 7.13
CA VAL A 269 0.53 -31.50 6.67
C VAL A 269 -0.51 -32.53 7.12
N PRO A 270 -0.94 -32.55 8.41
CA PRO A 270 -1.83 -33.60 8.91
C PRO A 270 -3.27 -33.43 8.44
N TYR A 271 -3.63 -32.25 7.92
CA TYR A 271 -5.00 -31.91 7.58
C TYR A 271 -5.33 -32.38 6.17
N THR A 272 -6.29 -33.31 6.06
CA THR A 272 -6.73 -33.93 4.81
C THR A 272 -7.12 -32.91 3.73
N TYR A 273 -7.68 -31.77 4.15
CA TYR A 273 -8.03 -30.65 3.25
C TYR A 273 -6.84 -30.15 2.41
N TYR A 274 -5.62 -30.12 2.99
CA TYR A 274 -4.42 -29.63 2.32
C TYR A 274 -3.57 -30.74 1.69
N GLN A 275 -3.73 -32.00 2.09
CA GLN A 275 -2.94 -33.12 1.58
C GLN A 275 -3.11 -33.36 0.07
N THR A 276 -4.26 -32.99 -0.49
CA THR A 276 -4.57 -33.19 -1.92
C THR A 276 -4.27 -31.94 -2.76
N LYS A 277 -3.85 -30.84 -2.15
CA LYS A 277 -3.62 -29.55 -2.83
C LYS A 277 -2.16 -29.37 -3.17
N THR A 278 -1.92 -28.74 -4.31
CA THR A 278 -0.60 -28.24 -4.71
C THR A 278 -0.25 -26.96 -3.94
N PRO A 279 1.04 -26.63 -3.79
CA PRO A 279 1.45 -25.36 -3.18
C PRO A 279 0.78 -24.13 -3.80
N THR A 280 0.62 -24.10 -5.13
CA THR A 280 -0.07 -22.99 -5.82
C THR A 280 -1.53 -22.87 -5.40
N GLN A 281 -2.25 -24.00 -5.27
CA GLN A 281 -3.64 -23.99 -4.80
C GLN A 281 -3.77 -23.48 -3.36
N ILE A 282 -2.87 -23.92 -2.47
CA ILE A 282 -2.84 -23.45 -1.08
C ILE A 282 -2.54 -21.95 -1.04
N ALA A 283 -1.58 -21.48 -1.85
CA ALA A 283 -1.26 -20.06 -1.96
C ALA A 283 -2.47 -19.24 -2.43
N SER A 284 -3.17 -19.68 -3.47
CA SER A 284 -4.39 -19.01 -3.93
C SER A 284 -5.49 -18.91 -2.87
N GLU A 285 -5.54 -19.83 -1.91
CA GLU A 285 -6.51 -19.79 -0.80
C GLU A 285 -6.04 -18.98 0.41
N LYS A 286 -4.73 -18.84 0.61
CA LYS A 286 -4.15 -18.16 1.78
C LYS A 286 -3.71 -16.73 1.53
N LEU A 287 -3.44 -16.37 0.28
CA LEU A 287 -3.07 -15.02 -0.13
C LEU A 287 -3.82 -14.60 -1.41
N PRO A 288 -5.16 -14.73 -1.48
CA PRO A 288 -5.91 -14.47 -2.71
C PRO A 288 -5.73 -13.03 -3.22
N TYR A 289 -5.63 -12.05 -2.33
CA TYR A 289 -5.36 -10.66 -2.68
C TYR A 289 -4.07 -10.50 -3.48
N PHE A 290 -2.97 -11.01 -2.96
CA PHE A 290 -1.65 -10.93 -3.59
C PHE A 290 -1.57 -11.82 -4.84
N MET A 291 -2.12 -13.03 -4.80
CA MET A 291 -2.14 -13.92 -5.96
C MET A 291 -2.98 -13.37 -7.12
N GLY A 292 -3.95 -12.50 -6.84
CA GLY A 292 -4.79 -11.85 -7.84
C GLY A 292 -4.29 -10.48 -8.32
N ASN A 293 -3.38 -9.83 -7.58
CA ASN A 293 -3.02 -8.44 -7.82
C ASN A 293 -1.50 -8.24 -7.89
N LYS A 294 -1.02 -7.96 -9.11
CA LYS A 294 0.39 -7.71 -9.42
C LYS A 294 0.97 -6.46 -8.76
N GLN A 295 0.17 -5.41 -8.56
CA GLN A 295 0.62 -4.19 -7.86
C GLN A 295 0.88 -4.50 -6.38
N GLU A 296 0.01 -5.31 -5.78
CA GLU A 296 0.14 -5.70 -4.37
C GLU A 296 1.32 -6.65 -4.16
N ILE A 297 1.59 -7.52 -5.14
CA ILE A 297 2.80 -8.36 -5.13
C ILE A 297 4.06 -7.52 -5.30
N TRP A 298 4.05 -6.48 -6.13
CA TRP A 298 5.15 -5.54 -6.23
C TRP A 298 5.42 -4.88 -4.87
N ALA A 299 4.38 -4.33 -4.25
CA ALA A 299 4.48 -3.66 -2.95
C ALA A 299 4.96 -4.60 -1.84
N GLU A 300 4.46 -5.84 -1.79
CA GLU A 300 4.89 -6.80 -0.77
C GLU A 300 6.30 -7.34 -1.04
N ALA A 301 6.68 -7.57 -2.29
CA ALA A 301 8.06 -7.90 -2.64
C ALA A 301 9.03 -6.77 -2.27
N PHE A 302 8.61 -5.51 -2.40
CA PHE A 302 9.38 -4.36 -1.92
C PHE A 302 9.63 -4.44 -0.41
N VAL A 303 8.60 -4.73 0.40
CA VAL A 303 8.74 -4.96 1.85
C VAL A 303 9.81 -6.03 2.11
N ILE A 304 9.73 -7.16 1.42
CA ILE A 304 10.64 -8.29 1.63
C ILE A 304 12.08 -7.96 1.27
N VAL A 305 12.31 -7.23 0.18
CA VAL A 305 13.67 -6.84 -0.24
C VAL A 305 14.26 -5.79 0.71
N VAL A 306 13.44 -4.85 1.21
CA VAL A 306 13.91 -3.80 2.13
C VAL A 306 14.10 -4.33 3.56
N GLU A 307 13.20 -5.17 4.06
CA GLU A 307 13.28 -5.77 5.40
C GLU A 307 14.31 -6.89 5.51
N GLY A 308 14.57 -7.60 4.42
CA GLY A 308 15.42 -8.79 4.42
C GLY A 308 14.85 -9.90 5.30
N ASN A 309 15.62 -10.32 6.31
CA ASN A 309 15.31 -11.47 7.18
C ASN A 309 14.53 -11.09 8.46
N ASN A 310 13.98 -9.87 8.56
CA ASN A 310 13.18 -9.50 9.72
C ASN A 310 11.83 -10.21 9.68
N THR A 311 11.51 -10.99 10.72
CA THR A 311 10.22 -11.70 10.81
C THR A 311 9.06 -10.75 11.01
N SER A 312 7.97 -10.99 10.28
CA SER A 312 6.70 -10.33 10.49
C SER A 312 6.09 -10.70 11.84
N PRO A 313 5.48 -9.75 12.56
CA PRO A 313 4.63 -10.09 13.68
C PRO A 313 3.57 -11.11 13.25
N ALA A 314 3.19 -12.04 14.13
CA ALA A 314 2.14 -13.03 13.83
C ALA A 314 0.78 -12.38 13.48
N SER A 315 0.60 -11.11 13.83
CA SER A 315 -0.57 -10.30 13.52
C SER A 315 -0.50 -9.57 12.16
N PHE A 316 0.62 -9.64 11.42
CA PHE A 316 0.83 -8.91 10.18
C PHE A 316 1.36 -9.82 9.07
N LEU A 317 0.47 -10.28 8.18
CA LEU A 317 0.79 -11.03 6.96
C LEU A 317 1.79 -12.22 7.10
N PRO A 318 1.78 -13.02 8.20
CA PRO A 318 2.82 -14.02 8.45
C PRO A 318 2.89 -15.12 7.38
N ILE A 319 1.77 -15.49 6.75
CA ILE A 319 1.75 -16.51 5.70
C ILE A 319 2.19 -15.90 4.37
N THR A 320 1.67 -14.70 4.06
CA THR A 320 1.97 -13.98 2.81
C THR A 320 3.47 -13.69 2.69
N ASP A 321 4.06 -13.03 3.70
CA ASP A 321 5.47 -12.64 3.69
C ASP A 321 6.35 -13.89 3.54
N ARG A 322 5.98 -14.95 4.27
CA ARG A 322 6.67 -16.23 4.15
C ARG A 322 6.58 -16.75 2.73
N VAL A 323 5.38 -16.91 2.16
CA VAL A 323 5.18 -17.45 0.80
C VAL A 323 5.94 -16.66 -0.25
N ILE A 324 6.05 -15.33 -0.14
CA ILE A 324 6.79 -14.49 -1.09
C ILE A 324 8.31 -14.55 -0.85
N GLY A 325 8.76 -15.17 0.25
CA GLY A 325 10.15 -15.58 0.45
C GLY A 325 10.80 -15.08 1.73
N MET A 326 10.09 -14.31 2.56
CA MET A 326 10.61 -13.84 3.83
C MET A 326 10.88 -15.02 4.78
N ASN A 327 12.10 -15.11 5.31
CA ASN A 327 12.51 -16.16 6.24
C ASN A 327 12.33 -17.60 5.72
N GLN A 328 12.34 -17.78 4.39
CA GLN A 328 12.45 -19.10 3.78
C GLN A 328 13.91 -19.50 3.59
N SER A 329 14.20 -20.80 3.68
CA SER A 329 15.51 -21.34 3.32
C SER A 329 15.38 -22.64 2.51
N PRO A 330 15.98 -22.72 1.30
CA PRO A 330 16.43 -21.57 0.51
C PRO A 330 15.23 -20.75 0.02
N VAL A 331 15.42 -19.47 -0.25
CA VAL A 331 14.33 -18.62 -0.75
C VAL A 331 14.05 -18.95 -2.21
N ARG A 332 12.89 -19.56 -2.49
CA ARG A 332 12.56 -20.08 -3.85
C ARG A 332 11.36 -19.38 -4.49
N SER A 333 10.41 -18.91 -3.70
CA SER A 333 9.16 -18.35 -4.20
C SER A 333 9.34 -16.90 -4.66
N PHE A 334 8.59 -16.52 -5.71
CA PHE A 334 8.58 -15.16 -6.26
C PHE A 334 9.98 -14.60 -6.54
N ASN A 335 10.92 -15.48 -6.91
CA ASN A 335 12.32 -15.12 -7.09
C ASN A 335 12.52 -14.09 -8.20
N CYS A 336 11.76 -14.18 -9.30
CA CYS A 336 11.93 -13.28 -10.44
C CYS A 336 11.26 -11.92 -10.23
N VAL A 337 10.12 -11.89 -9.56
CA VAL A 337 9.52 -10.65 -9.04
C VAL A 337 10.51 -9.96 -8.10
N ARG A 338 11.08 -10.69 -7.13
CA ARG A 338 12.03 -10.12 -6.17
C ARG A 338 13.32 -9.65 -6.82
N ALA A 339 13.89 -10.41 -7.75
CA ALA A 339 15.03 -10.00 -8.56
C ALA A 339 14.78 -8.68 -9.30
N THR A 340 13.56 -8.51 -9.82
CA THR A 340 13.15 -7.25 -10.47
C THR A 340 13.16 -6.09 -9.48
N LEU A 341 12.55 -6.27 -8.31
CA LEU A 341 12.55 -5.25 -7.25
C LEU A 341 13.97 -4.94 -6.74
N GLU A 342 14.82 -5.96 -6.57
CA GLU A 342 16.22 -5.78 -6.18
C GLU A 342 16.98 -4.89 -7.17
N SER A 343 16.78 -5.07 -8.48
CA SER A 343 17.40 -4.22 -9.50
C SER A 343 16.91 -2.77 -9.41
N TYR A 344 15.60 -2.55 -9.30
CA TYR A 344 15.06 -1.20 -9.17
C TYR A 344 15.52 -0.53 -7.86
N ILE A 345 15.51 -1.22 -6.73
CA ILE A 345 15.95 -0.69 -5.44
C ILE A 345 17.44 -0.33 -5.46
N ASN A 346 18.28 -1.18 -6.05
CA ASN A 346 19.74 -0.97 -6.02
C ASN A 346 20.24 -0.05 -7.14
N LEU A 347 19.59 -0.02 -8.31
CA LEU A 347 20.12 0.64 -9.51
C LEU A 347 19.15 1.62 -10.17
N LEU A 348 17.90 1.73 -9.69
CA LEU A 348 16.82 2.50 -10.35
C LEU A 348 16.61 2.12 -11.82
N THR A 349 17.02 0.91 -12.20
CA THR A 349 17.10 0.46 -13.58
C THR A 349 16.39 -0.89 -13.72
N SER A 350 15.68 -1.04 -14.84
CA SER A 350 15.05 -2.30 -15.22
C SER A 350 16.12 -3.39 -15.42
N PRO A 351 15.98 -4.59 -14.80
CA PRO A 351 16.98 -5.65 -14.86
C PRO A 351 17.16 -6.24 -16.27
N LYS A 352 16.20 -6.01 -17.18
CA LYS A 352 16.30 -6.41 -18.60
C LYS A 352 17.35 -5.60 -19.36
N ASN A 353 17.67 -4.40 -18.89
CA ASN A 353 18.68 -3.54 -19.52
C ASN A 353 20.09 -3.78 -18.98
N LEU A 354 20.25 -4.69 -18.01
CA LEU A 354 21.54 -5.02 -17.42
C LEU A 354 22.24 -6.12 -18.23
N PRO A 355 23.58 -6.09 -18.31
CA PRO A 355 24.35 -7.21 -18.85
C PRO A 355 24.06 -8.50 -18.07
N ALA A 356 24.09 -9.65 -18.76
CA ALA A 356 23.83 -10.95 -18.13
C ALA A 356 24.85 -11.33 -17.04
N SER A 357 25.99 -10.64 -16.97
CA SER A 357 27.00 -10.79 -15.90
C SER A 357 26.72 -9.94 -14.66
N ASP A 358 25.76 -9.02 -14.72
CA ASP A 358 25.44 -8.14 -13.60
C ASP A 358 24.73 -8.94 -12.49
N PRO A 359 25.11 -8.75 -11.20
CA PRO A 359 24.51 -9.47 -10.08
C PRO A 359 23.01 -9.20 -9.89
N TYR A 360 22.48 -8.10 -10.43
CA TYR A 360 21.06 -7.72 -10.38
C TYR A 360 20.30 -8.06 -11.67
N SER A 361 20.95 -8.65 -12.67
CA SER A 361 20.28 -9.10 -13.89
C SER A 361 19.43 -10.36 -13.64
N LEU A 362 18.38 -10.53 -14.44
CA LEU A 362 17.51 -11.72 -14.36
C LEU A 362 18.28 -13.04 -14.60
N PRO A 363 19.19 -13.15 -15.59
CA PRO A 363 19.94 -14.39 -15.82
C PRO A 363 20.77 -14.85 -14.62
N THR A 364 21.46 -13.95 -13.94
CA THR A 364 22.25 -14.28 -12.74
C THR A 364 21.38 -14.82 -11.60
N LYS A 365 20.10 -14.41 -11.55
CA LYS A 365 19.10 -14.87 -10.59
C LYS A 365 18.36 -16.13 -11.05
N GLY A 366 18.72 -16.70 -12.20
CA GLY A 366 18.04 -17.87 -12.78
C GLY A 366 16.67 -17.56 -13.36
N CYS A 367 16.40 -16.30 -13.71
CA CYS A 367 15.11 -15.83 -14.20
C CYS A 367 15.12 -15.61 -15.72
N PRO A 368 14.02 -15.92 -16.41
CA PRO A 368 13.91 -15.64 -17.84
C PRO A 368 13.88 -14.13 -18.08
N VAL A 369 14.45 -13.68 -19.20
CA VAL A 369 14.33 -12.29 -19.65
C VAL A 369 13.03 -12.15 -20.46
N PRO A 370 12.03 -11.38 -20.01
CA PRO A 370 10.77 -11.28 -20.72
C PRO A 370 10.89 -10.44 -22.00
N SER A 371 10.06 -10.75 -23.01
CA SER A 371 10.00 -10.00 -24.27
C SER A 371 9.40 -8.59 -24.10
N GLY A 372 8.49 -8.41 -23.15
CA GLY A 372 7.86 -7.12 -22.82
C GLY A 372 8.74 -6.13 -22.03
N ALA A 373 8.22 -4.93 -21.80
CA ALA A 373 8.86 -3.95 -20.92
C ALA A 373 8.80 -4.40 -19.46
N LEU A 374 9.79 -3.96 -18.66
CA LEU A 374 9.89 -4.17 -17.22
C LEU A 374 9.99 -2.83 -16.51
#